data_AF-A0A099P362-F1
#
_entry.id   AF-A0A099P362-F1
#
_cell.length_a   1.000
_cell.length_b   1.000
_cell.length_c   1.000
_cell.angle_alpha   90.00
_cell.angle_beta   90.00
_cell.angle_gamma   90.00
#
_symmetry.space_group_name_H-M   'P 1'
#
loop_
_entity.id
_entity.type
_entity.pdbx_description
1 polymer ?
#
loop_
_entity_poly.entity_id
_entity_poly.type
_entity_poly.pdbx_seq_one_letter_code
_entity_poly.pdbx_strand_id
1 'polypeptide(L)'
;MSHVITAIGHSVLGATENGAISEVLKSSPVVVSSFKLLSRDKATDFFVDIHANTDIVELRNKLKTAVPNVDLILQENTDFRKEKGLIVFDMDSTLIQQEVIEMIAAQANVEDKVAEITTRAMNGELDFKQSLSERVALLKGIHSQTLWDDLKPQLSFTPGVRELCKFMKSKGCKLAVCSGGFLPLAEYVKEELGLDYAFANLLKTEIVGDVEILSGETVGDIVDGERKRDLLVRLAAENGVDLRNTVAVGDGANDLLMMEKSGFGVAWNAKPTVQLKAPACLNSKSLKDVLYMFGYSDIDIN
;
A
#
# COMPACT_ATOMS: atom_id res chain seq x y z
N MET A 1 2.16 -7.86 -27.66
CA MET A 1 2.78 -7.94 -26.31
C MET A 1 1.92 -8.87 -25.49
N SER A 2 2.51 -9.91 -24.90
CA SER A 2 1.76 -10.85 -24.05
C SER A 2 1.35 -10.16 -22.76
N HIS A 3 0.07 -10.26 -22.40
CA HIS A 3 -0.45 -9.77 -21.13
C HIS A 3 -0.75 -10.96 -20.22
N VAL A 4 -0.91 -10.67 -18.93
CA VAL A 4 -1.40 -11.64 -17.95
C VAL A 4 -2.52 -11.00 -17.15
N ILE A 5 -3.58 -11.78 -16.94
CA ILE A 5 -4.61 -11.49 -15.95
C ILE A 5 -4.36 -12.43 -14.78
N THR A 6 -3.89 -11.88 -13.65
CA THR A 6 -3.75 -12.65 -12.42
C THR A 6 -5.06 -12.55 -11.65
N ALA A 7 -5.72 -13.67 -11.41
CA ALA A 7 -6.87 -13.76 -10.52
C ALA A 7 -6.39 -14.11 -9.11
N ILE A 8 -6.81 -13.32 -8.12
CA ILE A 8 -6.49 -13.56 -6.69
C ILE A 8 -7.80 -13.51 -5.91
N GLY A 9 -8.14 -14.60 -5.24
CA GLY A 9 -9.34 -14.65 -4.39
C GLY A 9 -9.13 -13.91 -3.08
N HIS A 10 -10.12 -13.15 -2.60
CA HIS A 10 -10.01 -12.40 -1.33
C HIS A 10 -9.80 -13.35 -0.14
N SER A 11 -10.40 -14.54 -0.20
CA SER A 11 -10.14 -15.65 0.71
C SER A 11 -9.67 -16.90 -0.03
N VAL A 12 -10.50 -17.44 -0.94
CA VAL A 12 -10.25 -18.66 -1.71
C VAL A 12 -10.81 -18.50 -3.13
N LEU A 13 -10.21 -19.15 -4.11
CA LEU A 13 -10.71 -19.34 -5.47
C LEU A 13 -11.36 -20.73 -5.57
N GLY A 14 -12.66 -20.79 -5.28
CA GLY A 14 -13.46 -22.00 -5.40
C GLY A 14 -14.02 -22.22 -6.80
N ALA A 15 -14.87 -23.23 -6.95
CA ALA A 15 -15.50 -23.55 -8.24
C ALA A 15 -16.39 -22.41 -8.75
N THR A 16 -17.09 -21.71 -7.84
CA THR A 16 -17.96 -20.57 -8.17
C THR A 16 -17.15 -19.41 -8.72
N GLU A 17 -16.08 -19.01 -8.03
CA GLU A 17 -15.19 -17.94 -8.48
C GLU A 17 -14.54 -18.29 -9.82
N ASN A 18 -14.04 -19.51 -9.97
CA ASN A 18 -13.45 -19.97 -11.23
C ASN A 18 -14.44 -19.95 -12.40
N GLY A 19 -15.70 -20.31 -12.16
CA GLY A 19 -16.78 -20.20 -13.15
C GLY A 19 -17.01 -18.75 -13.60
N ALA A 20 -17.12 -17.83 -12.64
CA ALA A 20 -17.30 -16.40 -12.91
C ALA A 20 -16.10 -15.78 -13.65
N ILE A 21 -14.87 -16.13 -13.25
CA ILE A 21 -13.65 -15.72 -13.96
C ILE A 21 -13.69 -16.20 -15.41
N SER A 22 -14.06 -17.46 -15.64
CA SER A 22 -14.17 -18.01 -17.01
C SER A 22 -15.17 -17.24 -17.87
N GLU A 23 -16.33 -16.86 -17.31
CA GLU A 23 -17.35 -16.08 -18.01
C GLU A 23 -16.88 -14.66 -18.33
N VAL A 24 -16.23 -13.99 -17.37
CA VAL A 24 -15.65 -12.65 -17.57
C VAL A 24 -14.56 -12.67 -18.63
N LEU A 25 -13.66 -13.66 -18.61
CA LEU A 25 -12.60 -13.77 -19.61
C LEU A 25 -13.15 -14.04 -21.01
N LYS A 26 -14.20 -14.87 -21.14
CA LYS A 26 -14.85 -15.16 -22.44
C LYS A 26 -15.62 -13.95 -23.02
N SER A 27 -16.18 -13.11 -22.15
CA SER A 27 -16.92 -11.90 -22.56
C SER A 27 -16.03 -10.67 -22.72
N SER A 28 -14.79 -10.74 -22.25
CA SER A 28 -13.78 -9.69 -22.41
C SER A 28 -13.11 -9.74 -23.80
N PRO A 29 -12.56 -8.62 -24.31
CA PRO A 29 -11.84 -8.56 -25.58
C PRO A 29 -10.41 -9.15 -25.48
N VAL A 30 -10.30 -10.36 -24.94
CA VAL A 30 -9.04 -11.09 -24.72
C VAL A 30 -9.16 -12.53 -25.19
N VAL A 31 -8.04 -13.11 -25.63
CA VAL A 31 -7.91 -14.53 -25.94
C VAL A 31 -6.97 -15.15 -24.93
N VAL A 32 -7.45 -16.10 -24.15
CA VAL A 32 -6.62 -16.85 -23.19
C VAL A 32 -5.80 -17.89 -23.93
N SER A 33 -4.48 -17.75 -23.92
CA SER A 33 -3.56 -18.69 -24.57
C SER A 33 -3.22 -19.88 -23.67
N SER A 34 -3.08 -19.63 -22.37
CA SER A 34 -2.72 -20.63 -21.36
C SER A 34 -3.00 -20.09 -19.97
N PHE A 35 -2.90 -20.96 -18.96
CA PHE A 35 -2.99 -20.57 -17.56
C PHE A 35 -1.91 -21.24 -16.73
N LYS A 36 -1.59 -20.66 -15.57
CA LYS A 36 -0.67 -21.21 -14.58
C LYS A 36 -1.29 -21.04 -13.19
N LEU A 37 -1.41 -22.15 -12.45
CA LEU A 37 -1.75 -22.09 -11.03
C LEU A 37 -0.56 -21.52 -10.26
N LEU A 38 -0.75 -20.37 -9.60
CA LEU A 38 0.24 -19.78 -8.70
C LEU A 38 0.05 -20.32 -7.28
N SER A 39 -1.20 -20.53 -6.90
CA SER A 39 -1.56 -21.19 -5.65
C SER A 39 -2.71 -22.16 -5.90
N ARG A 40 -2.78 -23.23 -5.12
CA ARG A 40 -3.79 -24.29 -5.29
C ARG A 40 -5.22 -23.75 -5.22
N ASP A 41 -5.45 -22.80 -4.33
CA ASP A 41 -6.78 -22.31 -3.99
C ASP A 41 -6.82 -20.78 -3.80
N LYS A 42 -5.75 -20.05 -4.14
CA LYS A 42 -5.68 -18.59 -3.94
C LYS A 42 -5.48 -17.78 -5.21
N ALA A 43 -4.66 -18.25 -6.15
CA ALA A 43 -4.24 -17.42 -7.28
C ALA A 43 -3.96 -18.22 -8.57
N THR A 44 -4.42 -17.68 -9.70
CA THR A 44 -4.19 -18.24 -11.04
C THR A 44 -3.82 -17.14 -12.02
N ASP A 45 -2.78 -17.38 -12.82
CA ASP A 45 -2.44 -16.55 -13.98
C ASP A 45 -3.16 -17.06 -15.21
N PHE A 46 -3.76 -16.14 -15.97
CA PHE A 46 -4.24 -16.37 -17.33
C PHE A 46 -3.39 -15.53 -18.28
N PHE A 47 -2.62 -16.19 -19.15
CA PHE A 47 -1.86 -15.52 -20.19
C PHE A 47 -2.80 -15.19 -21.34
N VAL A 48 -2.83 -13.92 -21.74
CA VAL A 48 -3.81 -13.41 -22.68
C VAL A 48 -3.20 -12.55 -23.78
N ASP A 49 -3.76 -12.70 -24.97
CA ASP A 49 -3.61 -11.74 -26.06
C ASP A 49 -4.83 -10.80 -26.06
N ILE A 50 -4.59 -9.50 -26.05
CA ILE A 50 -5.65 -8.49 -26.08
C ILE A 50 -5.98 -8.18 -27.54
N HIS A 51 -7.27 -8.12 -27.87
CA HIS A 51 -7.72 -7.76 -29.22
C HIS A 51 -7.20 -6.37 -29.63
N ALA A 52 -6.86 -6.21 -30.91
CA ALA A 52 -6.42 -4.94 -31.47
C ALA A 52 -7.46 -3.83 -31.19
N ASN A 53 -6.99 -2.61 -30.91
CA ASN A 53 -7.80 -1.42 -30.57
C ASN A 53 -8.58 -1.48 -29.24
N THR A 54 -8.32 -2.47 -28.38
CA THR A 54 -8.88 -2.47 -27.02
C THR A 54 -8.24 -1.37 -26.18
N ASP A 55 -9.08 -0.55 -25.52
CA ASP A 55 -8.61 0.35 -24.46
C ASP A 55 -8.25 -0.48 -23.22
N ILE A 56 -6.95 -0.61 -22.97
CA ILE A 56 -6.40 -1.38 -21.84
C ILE A 56 -6.81 -0.77 -20.49
N VAL A 57 -6.94 0.56 -20.41
CA VAL A 57 -7.33 1.25 -19.18
C VAL A 57 -8.79 0.95 -18.87
N GLU A 58 -9.66 1.04 -19.88
CA GLU A 58 -11.08 0.69 -19.74
C GLU A 58 -11.25 -0.79 -19.36
N LEU A 59 -10.52 -1.69 -20.04
CA LEU A 59 -10.54 -3.13 -19.73
C LEU A 59 -10.09 -3.39 -18.29
N ARG A 60 -8.97 -2.79 -17.86
CA ARG A 60 -8.46 -2.95 -16.49
C ARG A 60 -9.49 -2.49 -15.46
N ASN A 61 -10.14 -1.34 -15.70
CA ASN A 61 -11.16 -0.82 -14.80
C ASN A 61 -12.40 -1.73 -14.72
N LYS A 62 -12.83 -2.31 -15.85
CA LYS A 62 -13.93 -3.30 -15.85
C LYS A 62 -13.56 -4.56 -15.06
N LEU A 63 -12.34 -5.07 -15.22
CA LEU A 63 -11.88 -6.30 -14.57
C LEU A 63 -11.83 -6.19 -13.04
N LYS A 64 -11.44 -5.03 -12.49
CA LYS A 64 -11.33 -4.80 -11.03
C LYS A 64 -12.59 -5.17 -10.24
N THR A 65 -13.77 -4.98 -10.84
CA THR A 65 -15.07 -5.22 -10.17
C THR A 65 -15.88 -6.31 -10.86
N ALA A 66 -15.29 -7.05 -11.81
CA ALA A 66 -16.03 -7.99 -12.66
C ALA A 66 -16.46 -9.26 -11.91
N VAL A 67 -15.70 -9.69 -10.91
CA VAL A 67 -15.97 -10.91 -10.15
C VAL A 67 -16.01 -10.57 -8.66
N PRO A 68 -17.13 -10.79 -7.96
CA PRO A 68 -17.19 -10.62 -6.51
C PRO A 68 -16.15 -11.48 -5.79
N ASN A 69 -15.51 -10.93 -4.77
CA ASN A 69 -14.50 -11.60 -3.94
C ASN A 69 -13.23 -12.06 -4.68
N VAL A 70 -12.97 -11.53 -5.88
CA VAL A 70 -11.75 -11.82 -6.66
C VAL A 70 -11.21 -10.53 -7.25
N ASP A 71 -9.92 -10.30 -7.08
CA ASP A 71 -9.22 -9.26 -7.82
C ASP A 71 -8.70 -9.84 -9.13
N LEU A 72 -9.01 -9.18 -10.25
CA LEU A 72 -8.48 -9.49 -11.59
C LEU A 72 -7.49 -8.41 -12.00
N ILE A 73 -6.21 -8.76 -12.01
CA ILE A 73 -5.11 -7.82 -12.25
C ILE A 73 -4.57 -8.00 -13.66
N LEU A 74 -4.86 -7.02 -14.54
CA LEU A 74 -4.31 -6.98 -15.90
C LEU A 74 -3.01 -6.18 -15.97
N GLN A 75 -1.93 -6.84 -16.39
CA GLN A 75 -0.61 -6.23 -16.58
C GLN A 75 0.12 -6.83 -17.78
N GLU A 76 1.17 -6.15 -18.24
CA GLU A 76 2.09 -6.70 -19.23
C GLU A 76 2.86 -7.88 -18.60
N ASN A 77 3.06 -8.95 -19.37
CA ASN A 77 3.83 -10.09 -18.94
C ASN A 77 5.28 -9.97 -19.47
N THR A 78 6.05 -9.09 -18.83
CA THR A 78 7.47 -8.84 -19.10
C THR A 78 8.34 -9.21 -17.89
N ASP A 79 9.67 -9.18 -18.03
CA ASP A 79 10.59 -9.45 -16.92
C ASP A 79 10.38 -8.48 -15.74
N PHE A 80 9.95 -7.24 -16.03
CA PHE A 80 9.57 -6.23 -15.05
C PHE A 80 8.44 -6.66 -14.11
N ARG A 81 7.64 -7.68 -14.47
CA ARG A 81 6.64 -8.26 -13.58
C ARG A 81 7.28 -8.90 -12.35
N LYS A 82 8.40 -9.61 -12.52
CA LYS A 82 9.11 -10.32 -11.43
C LYS A 82 10.25 -9.51 -10.83
N GLU A 83 10.97 -8.78 -11.67
CA GLU A 83 12.19 -8.05 -11.30
C GLU A 83 11.86 -6.73 -10.58
N LYS A 84 11.47 -6.82 -9.31
CA LYS A 84 11.24 -5.63 -8.48
C LYS A 84 12.53 -5.23 -7.78
N GLY A 85 13.00 -4.02 -8.05
CA GLY A 85 14.21 -3.45 -7.48
C GLY A 85 13.97 -2.56 -6.26
N LEU A 86 12.77 -1.97 -6.15
CA LEU A 86 12.36 -1.12 -5.03
C LEU A 86 10.86 -1.28 -4.76
N ILE A 87 10.47 -1.46 -3.50
CA ILE A 87 9.07 -1.34 -3.06
C ILE A 87 8.97 -0.25 -2.01
N VAL A 88 8.05 0.69 -2.23
CA VAL A 88 7.70 1.75 -1.28
C VAL A 88 6.31 1.48 -0.74
N PHE A 89 6.18 1.39 0.57
CA PHE A 89 4.93 1.14 1.26
C PHE A 89 4.46 2.39 2.01
N ASP A 90 3.15 2.63 2.05
CA ASP A 90 2.57 3.37 3.16
C ASP A 90 2.68 2.56 4.47
N MET A 91 2.54 3.24 5.62
CA MET A 91 2.62 2.60 6.93
C MET A 91 1.25 2.27 7.50
N ASP A 92 0.49 3.32 7.82
CA ASP A 92 -0.81 3.23 8.47
C ASP A 92 -1.78 2.51 7.52
N SER A 93 -2.62 1.63 8.07
CA SER A 93 -3.54 0.78 7.28
C SER A 93 -2.90 -0.08 6.16
N THR A 94 -1.57 -0.15 6.08
CA THR A 94 -0.81 -0.86 5.03
C THR A 94 0.23 -1.82 5.61
N LEU A 95 1.34 -1.33 6.19
CA LEU A 95 2.33 -2.18 6.88
C LEU A 95 1.85 -2.55 8.29
N ILE A 96 1.10 -1.66 8.93
CA ILE A 96 0.43 -1.86 10.21
C ILE A 96 -1.09 -1.71 10.03
N GLN A 97 -1.86 -2.26 10.97
CA GLN A 97 -3.32 -2.27 10.88
C GLN A 97 -3.97 -1.00 11.45
N GLN A 98 -3.21 -0.20 12.20
CA GLN A 98 -3.71 0.97 12.92
C GLN A 98 -3.45 2.27 12.14
N GLU A 99 -4.20 3.30 12.51
CA GLU A 99 -3.90 4.71 12.22
C GLU A 99 -3.15 5.31 13.42
N VAL A 100 -1.89 5.68 13.23
CA VAL A 100 -1.01 6.05 14.35
C VAL A 100 -1.49 7.30 15.07
N ILE A 101 -2.03 8.27 14.32
CA ILE A 101 -2.52 9.52 14.89
C ILE A 101 -3.72 9.30 15.82
N GLU A 102 -4.55 8.30 15.53
CA GLU A 102 -5.68 7.92 16.38
C GLU A 102 -5.19 7.25 17.66
N MET A 103 -4.16 6.42 17.59
CA MET A 103 -3.54 5.82 18.79
C MET A 103 -2.96 6.87 19.74
N ILE A 104 -2.33 7.93 19.21
CA ILE A 104 -1.84 9.04 20.02
C ILE A 104 -3.02 9.83 20.61
N ALA A 105 -4.06 10.10 19.81
CA ALA A 105 -5.25 10.82 20.24
C ALA A 105 -6.02 10.12 21.37
N ALA A 106 -6.05 8.79 21.36
CA ALA A 106 -6.64 7.98 22.43
C ALA A 106 -5.98 8.21 23.79
N GLN A 107 -4.66 8.46 23.84
CA GLN A 107 -3.97 8.77 25.10
C GLN A 107 -4.44 10.09 25.74
N ALA A 108 -4.97 11.01 24.94
CA ALA A 108 -5.52 12.29 25.39
C ALA A 108 -7.05 12.33 25.42
N ASN A 109 -7.74 11.22 25.15
CA ASN A 109 -9.20 11.16 25.00
C ASN A 109 -9.75 12.18 23.99
N VAL A 110 -9.03 12.39 22.87
CA VAL A 110 -9.43 13.29 21.78
C VAL A 110 -9.66 12.54 20.46
N GLU A 111 -9.79 11.22 20.51
CA GLU A 111 -10.03 10.33 19.36
C GLU A 111 -11.24 10.75 18.53
N ASP A 112 -12.37 11.08 19.16
CA ASP A 112 -13.60 11.51 18.47
C ASP A 112 -13.37 12.76 17.61
N LYS A 113 -12.59 13.72 18.12
CA LYS A 113 -12.28 14.97 17.40
C LYS A 113 -11.34 14.72 16.22
N VAL A 114 -10.37 13.82 16.39
CA VAL A 114 -9.47 13.41 15.31
C VAL A 114 -10.26 12.69 14.22
N ALA A 115 -11.18 11.79 14.58
CA ALA A 115 -12.04 11.08 13.65
C ALA A 115 -12.97 12.02 12.84
N GLU A 116 -13.50 13.08 13.48
CA GLU A 116 -14.27 14.12 12.80
C GLU A 116 -13.45 14.82 11.70
N ILE A 117 -12.22 15.23 12.01
CA ILE A 117 -11.33 15.88 11.04
C ILE A 117 -10.92 14.90 9.93
N THR A 118 -10.64 13.63 10.27
CA THR A 118 -10.35 12.57 9.28
C THR A 118 -11.52 12.39 8.31
N THR A 119 -12.75 12.41 8.81
CA THR A 119 -13.97 12.30 7.98
C THR A 119 -14.10 13.49 7.01
N ARG A 120 -13.90 14.72 7.50
CA ARG A 120 -13.90 15.93 6.65
C ARG A 120 -12.83 15.87 5.56
N ALA A 121 -11.63 15.40 5.88
CA ALA A 121 -10.56 15.20 4.90
C ALA A 121 -10.92 14.15 3.84
N MET A 122 -11.54 13.05 4.26
CA MET A 122 -12.02 12.01 3.34
C MET A 122 -13.15 12.50 2.41
N ASN A 123 -13.97 13.44 2.87
CA ASN A 123 -14.98 14.12 2.05
C ASN A 123 -14.38 15.15 1.09
N GLY A 124 -13.07 15.41 1.16
CA GLY A 124 -12.39 16.44 0.35
C GLY A 124 -12.63 17.85 0.84
N GLU A 125 -13.14 18.05 2.06
CA GLU A 125 -13.35 19.37 2.66
C GLU A 125 -12.03 20.00 3.14
N LEU A 126 -11.03 19.16 3.43
CA LEU A 126 -9.69 19.55 3.85
C LEU A 126 -8.66 18.89 2.95
N ASP A 127 -7.63 19.63 2.56
CA ASP A 127 -6.44 19.02 1.98
C ASP A 127 -5.65 18.24 3.06
N PHE A 128 -4.69 17.42 2.62
CA PHE A 128 -3.90 16.59 3.52
C PHE A 128 -3.14 17.41 4.57
N LYS A 129 -2.56 18.55 4.20
CA LYS A 129 -1.76 19.39 5.11
C LYS A 129 -2.64 20.06 6.15
N GLN A 130 -3.80 20.58 5.74
CA GLN A 130 -4.81 21.14 6.63
C GLN A 130 -5.33 20.09 7.61
N SER A 131 -5.73 18.92 7.10
CA SER A 131 -6.20 17.81 7.95
C SER A 131 -5.13 17.34 8.94
N LEU A 132 -3.88 17.19 8.50
CA LEU A 132 -2.78 16.83 9.39
C LEU A 132 -2.54 17.91 10.46
N SER A 133 -2.50 19.19 10.06
CA SER A 133 -2.31 20.30 10.99
C SER A 133 -3.42 20.38 12.04
N GLU A 134 -4.69 20.24 11.64
CA GLU A 134 -5.83 20.25 12.57
C GLU A 134 -5.77 19.07 13.55
N ARG A 135 -5.45 17.86 13.06
CA ARG A 135 -5.34 16.67 13.93
C ARG A 135 -4.15 16.76 14.88
N VAL A 136 -2.99 17.22 14.40
CA VAL A 136 -1.78 17.36 15.24
C VAL A 136 -1.96 18.44 16.30
N ALA A 137 -2.70 19.52 16.01
CA ALA A 137 -3.01 20.55 16.99
C ALA A 137 -3.77 20.01 18.22
N LEU A 138 -4.62 18.99 18.03
CA LEU A 138 -5.34 18.33 19.12
C LEU A 138 -4.43 17.51 20.05
N LEU A 139 -3.21 17.19 19.61
CA LEU A 139 -2.25 16.40 20.37
C LEU A 139 -1.40 17.26 21.32
N LYS A 140 -1.60 18.59 21.32
CA LYS A 140 -0.83 19.51 22.16
C LYS A 140 -0.98 19.17 23.64
N GLY A 141 0.15 19.11 24.36
CA GLY A 141 0.18 18.84 25.80
C GLY A 141 0.35 17.36 26.16
N ILE A 142 0.33 16.44 25.19
CA ILE A 142 0.63 15.02 25.44
C ILE A 142 2.11 14.88 25.82
N HIS A 143 2.39 14.13 26.89
CA HIS A 143 3.75 13.81 27.32
C HIS A 143 4.49 13.01 26.23
N SER A 144 5.64 13.50 25.76
CA SER A 144 6.36 12.88 24.64
C SER A 144 7.35 11.79 25.05
N GLN A 145 7.83 11.81 26.30
CA GLN A 145 8.94 10.95 26.73
C GLN A 145 8.64 9.45 26.64
N THR A 146 7.45 9.01 27.04
CA THR A 146 7.07 7.58 26.99
C THR A 146 6.20 7.24 25.79
N LEU A 147 5.67 8.26 25.09
CA LEU A 147 4.67 8.12 24.02
C LEU A 147 4.99 6.99 23.04
N TRP A 148 6.19 7.00 22.48
CA TRP A 148 6.58 6.04 21.45
C TRP A 148 6.78 4.64 22.00
N ASP A 149 7.36 4.52 23.19
CA ASP A 149 7.58 3.22 23.83
C ASP A 149 6.26 2.58 24.29
N ASP A 150 5.26 3.39 24.64
CA ASP A 150 3.92 2.94 24.95
C ASP A 150 3.16 2.47 23.69
N LEU A 151 3.41 3.11 22.54
CA LEU A 151 2.71 2.80 21.27
C LEU A 151 3.29 1.61 20.51
N LYS A 152 4.62 1.45 20.46
CA LYS A 152 5.30 0.34 19.75
C LYS A 152 4.71 -1.05 20.04
N PRO A 153 4.47 -1.48 21.30
CA PRO A 153 3.95 -2.81 21.59
C PRO A 153 2.47 -3.00 21.22
N GLN A 154 1.75 -1.91 20.93
CA GLN A 154 0.34 -1.95 20.52
C GLN A 154 0.17 -2.10 19.01
N LEU A 155 1.25 -1.98 18.24
CA LEU A 155 1.21 -2.10 16.78
C LEU A 155 0.97 -3.55 16.36
N SER A 156 0.01 -3.73 15.46
CA SER A 156 -0.24 -4.99 14.77
C SER A 156 0.25 -4.88 13.34
N PHE A 157 1.24 -5.69 12.98
CA PHE A 157 1.70 -5.77 11.60
C PHE A 157 0.65 -6.44 10.71
N THR A 158 0.48 -5.92 9.50
CA THR A 158 -0.44 -6.49 8.51
C THR A 158 -0.04 -7.94 8.21
N PRO A 159 -0.98 -8.91 8.23
CA PRO A 159 -0.62 -10.30 8.04
C PRO A 159 0.14 -10.55 6.73
N GLY A 160 1.22 -11.34 6.79
CA GLY A 160 2.06 -11.64 5.63
C GLY A 160 3.10 -10.58 5.26
N VAL A 161 3.11 -9.40 5.91
CA VAL A 161 4.08 -8.35 5.58
C VAL A 161 5.53 -8.77 5.87
N ARG A 162 5.76 -9.50 6.98
CA ARG A 162 7.10 -9.97 7.35
C ARG A 162 7.64 -10.95 6.31
N GLU A 163 6.81 -11.86 5.85
CA GLU A 163 7.12 -12.83 4.81
C GLU A 163 7.36 -12.14 3.46
N LEU A 164 6.53 -11.17 3.09
CA LEU A 164 6.71 -10.35 1.89
C LEU A 164 8.07 -9.65 1.92
N CYS A 165 8.36 -8.91 2.99
CA CYS A 165 9.61 -8.16 3.14
C CYS A 165 10.82 -9.11 3.09
N LYS A 166 10.80 -10.20 3.85
CA LYS A 166 11.87 -11.20 3.85
C LYS A 166 12.11 -11.79 2.45
N PHE A 167 11.05 -12.17 1.75
CA PHE A 167 11.15 -12.74 0.41
C PHE A 167 11.74 -11.72 -0.57
N MET A 168 11.22 -10.49 -0.60
CA MET A 168 11.71 -9.47 -1.53
C MET A 168 13.15 -9.05 -1.24
N LYS A 169 13.55 -8.98 0.03
CA LYS A 169 14.96 -8.75 0.41
C LYS A 169 15.86 -9.88 -0.10
N SER A 170 15.42 -11.14 -0.05
CA SER A 170 16.19 -12.27 -0.60
C SER A 170 16.40 -12.19 -2.13
N LYS A 171 15.55 -11.42 -2.83
CA LYS A 171 15.68 -11.11 -4.26
C LYS A 171 16.50 -9.85 -4.56
N GLY A 172 17.11 -9.24 -3.54
CA GLY A 172 17.88 -8.00 -3.69
C GLY A 172 17.04 -6.74 -3.82
N CYS A 173 15.73 -6.81 -3.57
CA CYS A 173 14.85 -5.65 -3.62
C CYS A 173 15.07 -4.73 -2.42
N LYS A 174 15.13 -3.42 -2.68
CA LYS A 174 15.13 -2.38 -1.65
C LYS A 174 13.72 -2.13 -1.16
N LEU A 175 13.57 -1.92 0.15
CA LEU A 175 12.26 -1.65 0.74
C LEU A 175 12.27 -0.33 1.50
N ALA A 176 11.21 0.45 1.36
CA ALA A 176 11.05 1.72 2.03
C ALA A 176 9.64 1.88 2.61
N VAL A 177 9.54 2.54 3.75
CA VAL A 177 8.27 3.06 4.27
C VAL A 177 8.22 4.58 4.07
N CYS A 178 7.14 5.08 3.48
CA CYS A 178 6.86 6.50 3.28
C CYS A 178 5.46 6.81 3.84
N SER A 179 5.41 7.40 5.02
CA SER A 179 4.18 7.54 5.80
C SER A 179 3.77 9.00 6.03
N GLY A 180 2.47 9.25 6.03
CA GLY A 180 1.88 10.49 6.53
C GLY A 180 1.80 10.56 8.08
N GLY A 181 2.13 9.47 8.76
CA GLY A 181 2.27 9.37 10.21
C GLY A 181 3.61 9.93 10.69
N PHE A 182 4.21 9.30 11.71
CA PHE A 182 5.34 9.89 12.45
C PHE A 182 6.62 9.05 12.45
N LEU A 183 7.76 9.74 12.33
CA LEU A 183 9.09 9.15 12.10
C LEU A 183 9.54 8.14 13.17
N PRO A 184 9.33 8.36 14.48
CA PRO A 184 9.75 7.39 15.49
C PRO A 184 9.13 5.99 15.31
N LEU A 185 7.85 5.92 14.89
CA LEU A 185 7.21 4.63 14.59
C LEU A 185 7.58 4.09 13.21
N ALA A 186 7.80 4.96 12.22
CA ALA A 186 8.28 4.54 10.91
C ALA A 186 9.69 3.89 10.99
N GLU A 187 10.59 4.43 11.81
CA GLU A 187 11.90 3.81 12.08
C GLU A 187 11.75 2.47 12.80
N TYR A 188 10.85 2.37 13.79
CA TYR A 188 10.56 1.10 14.44
C TYR A 188 10.01 0.04 13.45
N VAL A 189 9.05 0.40 12.60
CA VAL A 189 8.51 -0.49 11.56
C VAL A 189 9.61 -0.92 10.57
N LYS A 190 10.50 0.00 10.20
CA LYS A 190 11.67 -0.29 9.36
C LYS A 190 12.59 -1.32 10.00
N GLU A 191 12.93 -1.17 11.28
CA GLU A 191 13.76 -2.13 12.02
C GLU A 191 13.09 -3.51 12.08
N GLU A 192 11.82 -3.57 12.46
CA GLU A 192 11.05 -4.80 12.61
C GLU A 192 10.86 -5.60 11.31
N LEU A 193 10.77 -4.90 10.17
CA LEU A 193 10.57 -5.50 8.86
C LEU A 193 11.85 -5.61 8.02
N GLY A 194 12.98 -5.09 8.52
CA GLY A 194 14.26 -5.06 7.79
C GLY A 194 14.22 -4.18 6.53
N LEU A 195 13.48 -3.06 6.58
CA LEU A 195 13.42 -2.09 5.47
C LEU A 195 14.73 -1.29 5.39
N ASP A 196 15.03 -0.76 4.21
CA ASP A 196 16.23 0.02 3.96
C ASP A 196 16.03 1.52 4.31
N TYR A 197 14.80 2.04 4.18
CA TYR A 197 14.51 3.46 4.36
C TYR A 197 13.20 3.71 5.11
N ALA A 198 13.15 4.80 5.87
CA ALA A 198 11.94 5.31 6.51
C ALA A 198 11.83 6.83 6.31
N PHE A 199 10.64 7.28 5.90
CA PHE A 199 10.30 8.68 5.77
C PHE A 199 8.91 8.90 6.36
N ALA A 200 8.79 9.87 7.26
CA ALA A 200 7.52 10.27 7.84
C ALA A 200 7.61 11.68 8.43
N ASN A 201 6.48 12.21 8.92
CA ASN A 201 6.45 13.52 9.57
C ASN A 201 7.13 13.45 10.95
N LEU A 202 7.62 14.58 11.43
CA LEU A 202 8.15 14.70 12.79
C LEU A 202 7.22 15.57 13.63
N LEU A 203 6.82 15.11 14.81
CA LEU A 203 6.10 15.93 15.78
C LEU A 203 7.09 16.83 16.50
N LYS A 204 6.72 18.11 16.64
CA LYS A 204 7.48 19.08 17.42
C LYS A 204 7.18 18.89 18.90
N THR A 205 8.23 18.92 19.72
CA THR A 205 8.14 18.91 21.17
C THR A 205 8.52 20.27 21.75
N GLU A 206 8.02 20.56 22.95
CA GLU A 206 8.41 21.73 23.75
C GLU A 206 8.52 21.36 25.23
N ILE A 207 9.33 22.11 25.98
CA ILE A 207 9.51 21.93 27.42
C ILE A 207 8.58 22.88 28.17
N VAL A 208 7.72 22.33 29.01
CA VAL A 208 6.86 23.09 29.93
C VAL A 208 7.16 22.66 31.36
N GLY A 209 7.86 23.51 32.10
CA GLY A 209 8.43 23.13 33.41
C GLY A 209 9.55 22.11 33.23
N ASP A 210 9.43 20.95 33.88
CA ASP A 210 10.38 19.83 33.79
C ASP A 210 9.90 18.70 32.86
N VAL A 211 8.85 18.97 32.06
CA VAL A 211 8.17 17.97 31.24
C VAL A 211 8.32 18.33 29.75
N GLU A 212 8.67 17.34 28.94
CA GLU A 212 8.59 17.43 27.49
C GLU A 212 7.21 16.99 26.99
N ILE A 213 6.56 17.87 26.22
CA ILE A 213 5.24 17.65 25.66
C ILE A 213 5.23 17.87 24.15
N LEU A 214 4.23 17.32 23.46
CA LEU A 214 3.94 17.67 22.08
C LEU A 214 3.45 19.11 21.99
N SER A 215 4.01 19.91 21.07
CA SER A 215 3.63 21.31 20.89
C SER A 215 2.34 21.50 20.09
N GLY A 216 1.84 20.43 19.45
CA GLY A 216 0.73 20.48 18.50
C GLY A 216 1.12 20.93 17.09
N GLU A 217 2.39 20.85 16.73
CA GLU A 217 2.92 21.20 15.41
C GLU A 217 3.81 20.07 14.85
N THR A 218 4.08 20.12 13.55
CA THR A 218 5.07 19.25 12.89
C THR A 218 6.35 20.01 12.56
N VAL A 219 7.45 19.30 12.35
CA VAL A 219 8.77 19.85 11.98
C VAL A 219 9.16 19.38 10.59
N GLY A 220 9.67 20.31 9.78
CA GLY A 220 10.24 20.01 8.47
C GLY A 220 9.21 19.83 7.36
N ASP A 221 9.62 19.14 6.30
CA ASP A 221 8.76 18.86 5.15
C ASP A 221 7.65 17.87 5.53
N ILE A 222 6.42 18.18 5.13
CA ILE A 222 5.30 17.25 5.26
C ILE A 222 5.41 16.14 4.21
N VAL A 223 5.29 14.89 4.65
CA VAL A 223 5.21 13.70 3.80
C VAL A 223 3.78 13.54 3.29
N ASP A 224 3.43 14.39 2.31
CA ASP A 224 2.19 14.31 1.54
C ASP A 224 2.34 13.43 0.28
N GLY A 225 1.30 13.35 -0.55
CA GLY A 225 1.34 12.51 -1.75
C GLY A 225 2.37 12.93 -2.80
N GLU A 226 2.67 14.23 -2.93
CA GLU A 226 3.73 14.70 -3.83
C GLU A 226 5.09 14.28 -3.29
N ARG A 227 5.30 14.42 -1.98
CA ARG A 227 6.52 13.99 -1.31
C ARG A 227 6.72 12.48 -1.40
N LYS A 228 5.68 11.67 -1.22
CA LYS A 228 5.76 10.19 -1.39
C LYS A 228 6.18 9.82 -2.82
N ARG A 229 5.60 10.46 -3.83
CA ARG A 229 5.99 10.30 -5.24
C ARG A 229 7.46 10.67 -5.45
N ASP A 230 7.88 11.82 -4.96
CA ASP A 230 9.24 12.34 -5.17
C ASP A 230 10.28 11.48 -4.45
N LEU A 231 9.97 10.98 -3.26
CA LEU A 231 10.80 10.01 -2.53
C LEU A 231 10.93 8.70 -3.29
N LEU A 232 9.86 8.15 -3.88
CA LEU A 232 9.95 6.96 -4.72
C LEU A 232 10.91 7.16 -5.90
N VAL A 233 10.77 8.28 -6.62
CA VAL A 233 11.64 8.58 -7.77
C VAL A 233 13.09 8.78 -7.35
N ARG A 234 13.30 9.50 -6.24
CA ARG A 234 14.63 9.74 -5.68
C ARG A 234 15.31 8.43 -5.25
N LEU A 235 14.62 7.58 -4.50
CA LEU A 235 15.15 6.29 -4.04
C LEU A 235 15.46 5.36 -5.20
N ALA A 236 14.62 5.35 -6.24
CA ALA A 236 14.89 4.58 -7.45
C ALA A 236 16.20 5.03 -8.11
N ALA A 237 16.40 6.34 -8.27
CA ALA A 237 17.62 6.91 -8.84
C ALA A 237 18.87 6.62 -7.96
N GLU A 238 18.78 6.83 -6.65
CA GLU A 238 19.87 6.59 -5.69
C GLU A 238 20.32 5.12 -5.66
N ASN A 239 19.40 4.18 -5.93
CA ASN A 239 19.69 2.75 -5.96
C ASN A 239 19.94 2.20 -7.38
N GLY A 240 19.94 3.05 -8.40
CA GLY A 240 20.12 2.60 -9.80
C GLY A 240 18.99 1.68 -10.30
N VAL A 241 17.77 1.84 -9.77
CA VAL A 241 16.59 1.05 -10.13
C VAL A 241 15.77 1.80 -11.18
N ASP A 242 15.48 1.13 -12.31
CA ASP A 242 14.55 1.64 -13.32
C ASP A 242 13.15 1.82 -12.69
N LEU A 243 12.47 2.93 -12.98
CA LEU A 243 11.12 3.18 -12.45
C LEU A 243 10.14 2.03 -12.75
N ARG A 244 10.28 1.32 -13.88
CA ARG A 244 9.46 0.14 -14.23
C ARG A 244 9.63 -1.02 -13.24
N ASN A 245 10.76 -1.07 -12.52
CA ASN A 245 11.06 -2.04 -11.47
C ASN A 245 10.63 -1.59 -10.08
N THR A 246 9.96 -0.45 -9.96
CA THR A 246 9.45 0.06 -8.68
C THR A 246 8.01 -0.39 -8.44
N VAL A 247 7.68 -0.59 -7.18
CA VAL A 247 6.31 -0.87 -6.71
C VAL A 247 5.96 0.13 -5.64
N ALA A 248 4.72 0.61 -5.67
CA ALA A 248 4.13 1.41 -4.61
C ALA A 248 2.90 0.70 -4.05
N VAL A 249 2.81 0.58 -2.73
CA VAL A 249 1.70 -0.08 -2.04
C VAL A 249 1.14 0.86 -0.97
N GLY A 250 -0.18 1.05 -0.95
CA GLY A 250 -0.86 1.90 0.02
C GLY A 250 -2.37 1.70 -0.04
N ASP A 251 -3.11 2.33 0.86
CA ASP A 251 -4.57 2.23 0.96
C ASP A 251 -5.28 3.58 0.73
N GLY A 252 -4.53 4.68 0.83
CA GLY A 252 -5.05 6.03 0.93
C GLY A 252 -5.00 6.86 -0.36
N ALA A 253 -5.76 7.96 -0.39
CA ALA A 253 -5.75 8.90 -1.51
C ALA A 253 -4.41 9.65 -1.64
N ASN A 254 -3.70 9.83 -0.53
CA ASN A 254 -2.34 10.37 -0.45
C ASN A 254 -1.30 9.48 -1.15
N ASP A 255 -1.60 8.20 -1.43
CA ASP A 255 -0.67 7.30 -2.10
C ASP A 255 -0.83 7.27 -3.62
N LEU A 256 -1.94 7.79 -4.15
CA LEU A 256 -2.28 7.67 -5.57
C LEU A 256 -1.20 8.23 -6.49
N LEU A 257 -0.57 9.36 -6.13
CA LEU A 257 0.51 9.94 -6.92
C LEU A 257 1.77 9.07 -6.93
N MET A 258 2.08 8.40 -5.80
CA MET A 258 3.18 7.45 -5.71
C MET A 258 2.88 6.18 -6.50
N MET A 259 1.65 5.65 -6.40
CA MET A 259 1.17 4.50 -7.17
C MET A 259 1.21 4.75 -8.67
N GLU A 260 0.70 5.89 -9.13
CA GLU A 260 0.69 6.28 -10.54
C GLU A 260 2.11 6.41 -11.10
N LYS A 261 3.05 6.93 -10.30
CA LYS A 261 4.43 7.15 -10.75
C LYS A 261 5.28 5.88 -10.74
N SER A 262 4.95 4.92 -9.88
CA SER A 262 5.66 3.65 -9.79
C SER A 262 5.50 2.80 -11.05
N GLY A 263 6.38 1.82 -11.25
CA GLY A 263 6.23 0.83 -12.32
C GLY A 263 4.99 -0.05 -12.13
N PHE A 264 4.59 -0.26 -10.87
CA PHE A 264 3.40 -1.01 -10.52
C PHE A 264 2.80 -0.53 -9.18
N GLY A 265 1.66 0.17 -9.24
CA GLY A 265 0.95 0.66 -8.06
C GLY A 265 -0.16 -0.28 -7.60
N VAL A 266 -0.18 -0.58 -6.30
CA VAL A 266 -1.12 -1.53 -5.67
C VAL A 266 -1.91 -0.84 -4.55
N ALA A 267 -3.22 -0.72 -4.75
CA ALA A 267 -4.17 -0.36 -3.71
C ALA A 267 -4.45 -1.59 -2.82
N TRP A 268 -3.88 -1.60 -1.61
CA TRP A 268 -4.04 -2.66 -0.62
C TRP A 268 -5.25 -2.40 0.27
N ASN A 269 -6.26 -3.30 0.24
CA ASN A 269 -7.51 -3.18 1.02
C ASN A 269 -8.08 -1.74 1.05
N ALA A 270 -7.88 -1.01 -0.06
CA ALA A 270 -7.99 0.44 -0.06
C ALA A 270 -9.45 0.90 -0.05
N LYS A 271 -9.67 2.18 0.25
CA LYS A 271 -11.01 2.77 0.14
C LYS A 271 -11.52 2.66 -1.31
N PRO A 272 -12.84 2.53 -1.55
CA PRO A 272 -13.39 2.33 -2.90
C PRO A 272 -12.93 3.38 -3.93
N THR A 273 -12.82 4.64 -3.50
CA THR A 273 -12.35 5.74 -4.36
C THR A 273 -10.89 5.61 -4.77
N VAL A 274 -10.04 5.03 -3.90
CA VAL A 274 -8.63 4.75 -4.17
C VAL A 274 -8.51 3.56 -5.10
N GLN A 275 -9.25 2.47 -4.85
CA GLN A 275 -9.27 1.28 -5.71
C GLN A 275 -9.65 1.60 -7.18
N LEU A 276 -10.63 2.50 -7.36
CA LEU A 276 -11.03 2.94 -8.71
C LEU A 276 -9.90 3.64 -9.45
N LYS A 277 -9.10 4.46 -8.74
CA LYS A 277 -8.02 5.27 -9.33
C LYS A 277 -6.67 4.56 -9.43
N ALA A 278 -6.40 3.60 -8.55
CA ALA A 278 -5.12 2.91 -8.50
C ALA A 278 -4.92 1.99 -9.73
N PRO A 279 -3.68 1.72 -10.17
CA PRO A 279 -3.43 0.81 -11.29
C PRO A 279 -3.94 -0.60 -11.03
N ALA A 280 -3.69 -1.17 -9.86
CA ALA A 280 -4.16 -2.47 -9.43
C ALA A 280 -4.72 -2.42 -8.01
N CYS A 281 -5.60 -3.37 -7.69
CA CYS A 281 -6.13 -3.57 -6.35
C CYS A 281 -5.73 -4.95 -5.84
N LEU A 282 -5.50 -5.05 -4.53
CA LEU A 282 -5.40 -6.30 -3.83
C LEU A 282 -6.23 -6.22 -2.55
N ASN A 283 -7.33 -6.94 -2.52
CA ASN A 283 -8.20 -7.12 -1.38
C ASN A 283 -7.98 -8.52 -0.83
N SER A 284 -7.17 -8.65 0.21
CA SER A 284 -6.87 -9.95 0.81
C SER A 284 -6.63 -9.86 2.30
N LYS A 285 -6.60 -11.03 2.95
CA LYS A 285 -6.22 -11.19 4.35
C LYS A 285 -4.72 -11.10 4.57
N SER A 286 -3.90 -11.25 3.52
CA SER A 286 -2.44 -11.26 3.63
C SER A 286 -1.78 -10.39 2.56
N LEU A 287 -0.91 -9.46 2.99
CA LEU A 287 -0.16 -8.60 2.09
C LEU A 287 0.89 -9.37 1.28
N LYS A 288 1.25 -10.59 1.72
CA LYS A 288 2.09 -11.52 0.97
C LYS A 288 1.52 -11.88 -0.40
N ASP A 289 0.20 -11.80 -0.57
CA ASP A 289 -0.48 -12.14 -1.83
C ASP A 289 -0.10 -11.18 -2.98
N VAL A 290 0.50 -10.02 -2.68
CA VAL A 290 1.17 -9.17 -3.67
C VAL A 290 2.20 -9.96 -4.50
N LEU A 291 2.83 -10.98 -3.93
CA LEU A 291 3.80 -11.82 -4.64
C LEU A 291 3.17 -12.60 -5.81
N TYR A 292 1.88 -12.94 -5.74
CA TYR A 292 1.17 -13.54 -6.88
C TYR A 292 1.02 -12.56 -8.03
N MET A 293 0.81 -11.26 -7.73
CA MET A 293 0.80 -10.22 -8.76
C MET A 293 2.15 -10.17 -9.49
N PHE A 294 3.25 -10.42 -8.79
CA PHE A 294 4.59 -10.50 -9.40
C PHE A 294 4.85 -11.85 -10.11
N GLY A 295 3.93 -12.81 -10.07
CA GLY A 295 4.04 -14.10 -10.76
C GLY A 295 4.85 -15.16 -10.01
N TYR A 296 5.07 -14.97 -8.72
CA TYR A 296 5.58 -16.01 -7.83
C TYR A 296 4.45 -16.97 -7.45
N SER A 297 4.74 -18.28 -7.40
CA SER A 297 3.81 -19.29 -6.90
C SER A 297 4.08 -19.64 -5.43
N ASP A 298 3.20 -20.42 -4.82
CA ASP A 298 3.43 -21.02 -3.49
C ASP A 298 4.77 -21.78 -3.42
N ILE A 299 5.22 -22.37 -4.53
CA ILE A 299 6.50 -23.09 -4.61
C ILE A 299 7.68 -22.11 -4.59
N ASP A 300 7.52 -20.92 -5.18
CA ASP A 300 8.58 -19.92 -5.20
C ASP A 300 8.75 -19.24 -3.83
N ILE A 301 7.64 -19.07 -3.08
CA ILE A 301 7.57 -18.28 -1.85
C ILE A 301 7.98 -19.07 -0.60
N ASN A 302 7.80 -20.39 -0.61
CA ASN A 302 8.15 -21.30 0.50
C ASN A 302 9.61 -21.78 0.41
#